data_AF-A0A015L890-F1
#
_entry.id   AF-A0A015L890-F1
#
_cell.length_a   1.000
_cell.length_b   1.000
_cell.length_c   1.000
_cell.angle_alpha   90.00
_cell.angle_beta   90.00
_cell.angle_gamma   90.00
#
_symmetry.space_group_name_H-M   'P 1'
#
loop_
_entity.id
_entity.type
_entity.pdbx_description
1 polymer ?
#
loop_
_entity_poly.entity_id
_entity_poly.type
_entity_poly.pdbx_seq_one_letter_code
_entity_poly.pdbx_strand_id
1 'polypeptide(L)'
;MSEIENLATSLINMIDRKNIFPPLFNNPESYISPVGPRTKKPPNSFLICRINVHNEAKRKGIYSMRVISKAASILWKQASSEEKAVYKKLSERVFEIYSTKKSE
;
A
#
# COMPACT_ATOMS: atom_id res chain seq x y z
N MET A 1 17.88 -18.10 -3.56
CA MET A 1 16.65 -17.34 -3.30
C MET A 1 15.92 -17.97 -2.14
N SER A 2 15.37 -17.18 -1.22
CA SER A 2 14.61 -17.69 -0.06
C SER A 2 13.22 -18.18 -0.47
N GLU A 3 12.61 -19.07 0.32
CA GLU A 3 11.23 -19.53 0.10
C GLU A 3 10.23 -18.37 0.04
N ILE A 4 10.38 -17.38 0.92
CA ILE A 4 9.54 -16.17 0.95
C ILE A 4 9.72 -15.35 -0.34
N GLU A 5 10.92 -15.30 -0.92
CA GLU A 5 11.15 -14.64 -2.21
C GLU A 5 10.44 -15.35 -3.35
N ASN A 6 10.49 -16.68 -3.40
CA ASN A 6 9.79 -17.44 -4.43
C ASN A 6 8.27 -17.26 -4.33
N LEU A 7 7.71 -17.30 -3.11
CA LEU A 7 6.29 -17.02 -2.87
C LEU A 7 5.90 -15.59 -3.23
N ALA A 8 6.77 -14.62 -2.92
CA ALA A 8 6.52 -13.21 -3.27
C ALA A 8 6.54 -12.98 -4.78
N THR A 9 7.49 -13.58 -5.50
CA THR A 9 7.54 -13.55 -6.97
C THR A 9 6.31 -14.20 -7.59
N SER A 10 5.87 -15.33 -7.03
CA SER A 10 4.64 -16.01 -7.48
C SER A 10 3.42 -15.12 -7.28
N LEU A 11 3.29 -14.48 -6.11
CA LEU A 11 2.22 -13.52 -5.84
C LEU A 11 2.24 -12.35 -6.83
N ILE A 12 3.42 -11.78 -7.14
CA ILE A 12 3.56 -10.69 -8.11
C ILE A 12 3.01 -11.08 -9.48
N ASN A 13 3.26 -12.31 -9.93
CA ASN A 13 2.76 -12.80 -11.21
C ASN A 13 1.25 -13.06 -11.21
N MET A 14 0.64 -13.27 -10.04
CA MET A 14 -0.80 -13.53 -9.90
C MET A 14 -1.66 -12.26 -9.75
N ILE A 15 -1.10 -11.20 -9.20
CA ILE A 15 -1.83 -9.95 -8.98
C ILE A 15 -1.85 -9.08 -10.24
N ASP A 16 -2.90 -8.28 -10.41
CA ASP A 16 -2.96 -7.35 -11.52
C ASP A 16 -2.19 -6.07 -11.19
N ARG A 17 -1.03 -5.90 -11.83
CA ARG A 17 -0.19 -4.70 -11.67
C ARG A 17 -0.94 -3.40 -11.97
N LYS A 18 -1.92 -3.41 -12.88
CA LYS A 18 -2.71 -2.21 -13.23
C LYS A 18 -3.60 -1.73 -12.08
N ASN A 19 -3.82 -2.57 -11.07
CA ASN A 19 -4.52 -2.21 -9.84
C ASN A 19 -3.57 -1.70 -8.74
N ILE A 20 -2.25 -1.78 -8.95
CA ILE A 20 -1.23 -1.29 -8.02
C ILE A 20 -0.61 0.00 -8.58
N PHE A 21 -0.34 0.08 -9.88
CA PHE A 21 0.26 1.25 -10.50
C PHE A 21 -0.58 1.68 -11.73
N PRO A 22 -1.47 2.68 -11.57
CA PRO A 22 -1.84 3.40 -10.35
C PRO A 22 -2.68 2.56 -9.36
N PRO A 23 -2.79 2.95 -8.08
CA PRO A 23 -3.57 2.21 -7.09
C PRO A 23 -5.06 2.23 -7.41
N LEU A 24 -5.70 1.05 -7.44
CA LEU A 24 -7.15 0.90 -7.54
C LEU A 24 -7.86 1.46 -6.30
N PHE A 25 -7.29 1.22 -5.10
CA PHE A 25 -7.81 1.75 -3.85
C PHE A 25 -7.09 3.07 -3.55
N ASN A 26 -7.62 4.19 -4.03
CA ASN A 26 -6.97 5.49 -3.95
C ASN A 26 -7.71 6.53 -3.11
N ASN A 27 -8.82 6.18 -2.45
CA ASN A 27 -9.55 7.09 -1.57
C ASN A 27 -8.69 7.44 -0.34
N PRO A 28 -8.22 8.70 -0.17
CA PRO A 28 -7.37 9.11 0.95
C PRO A 28 -8.01 8.85 2.33
N GLU A 29 -9.32 9.01 2.46
CA GLU A 29 -10.01 8.85 3.75
C GLU A 29 -9.98 7.41 4.26
N SER A 30 -9.89 6.43 3.34
CA SER A 30 -9.80 5.01 3.69
C SER A 30 -8.50 4.65 4.43
N TYR A 31 -7.50 5.54 4.40
CA TYR A 31 -6.21 5.37 5.07
C TYR A 31 -6.15 6.03 6.46
N ILE A 32 -7.19 6.77 6.84
CA ILE A 32 -7.26 7.49 8.11
C ILE A 32 -7.79 6.53 9.18
N SER A 33 -7.08 6.43 10.30
CA SER A 33 -7.59 5.71 11.47
C SER A 33 -8.73 6.52 12.12
N PRO A 34 -9.76 5.87 12.69
CA PRO A 34 -10.78 6.57 13.47
C PRO A 34 -10.16 7.45 14.55
N VAL A 35 -10.77 8.62 14.79
CA VAL A 35 -10.32 9.58 15.80
C VAL A 35 -10.50 8.98 17.19
N GLY A 36 -9.42 8.99 17.99
CA GLY A 36 -9.43 8.50 19.35
C GLY A 36 -8.04 8.49 20.01
N PRO A 37 -7.94 8.03 21.27
CA PRO A 37 -6.68 8.04 22.03
C PRO A 37 -5.56 7.17 21.43
N ARG A 38 -5.89 6.34 20.43
CA ARG A 38 -4.94 5.50 19.68
C ARG A 38 -4.83 5.88 18.21
N THR A 39 -5.15 7.13 17.84
CA THR A 39 -5.05 7.58 16.44
C THR A 39 -3.60 7.36 15.95
N LYS A 40 -3.43 6.45 15.00
CA LYS A 40 -2.12 6.12 14.44
C LYS A 40 -1.70 7.20 13.45
N LYS A 41 -0.38 7.43 13.34
CA LYS A 41 0.16 8.25 12.26
C LYS A 41 -0.30 7.71 10.90
N PRO A 42 -0.61 8.59 9.93
CA PRO A 42 -1.02 8.16 8.61
C PRO A 42 0.10 7.39 7.89
N PRO A 43 -0.24 6.44 7.00
CA PRO A 43 0.75 5.66 6.26
C PRO A 43 1.51 6.53 5.25
N ASN A 44 2.82 6.28 5.11
CA ASN A 44 3.62 6.86 4.04
C ASN A 44 3.34 6.20 2.68
N SER A 45 3.91 6.75 1.60
CA SER A 45 3.67 6.32 0.23
C SER A 45 3.90 4.81 0.01
N PHE A 46 4.98 4.26 0.57
CA PHE A 46 5.26 2.82 0.49
C PHE A 46 4.25 1.97 1.27
N LEU A 47 3.84 2.42 2.45
CA LEU A 47 2.82 1.72 3.24
C LEU A 47 1.47 1.70 2.52
N ILE A 48 1.09 2.78 1.84
CA ILE A 48 -0.11 2.84 1.00
C ILE A 48 -0.01 1.87 -0.18
N CYS A 49 1.15 1.78 -0.84
CA CYS A 49 1.41 0.75 -1.86
C CYS A 49 1.25 -0.66 -1.29
N ARG A 50 1.85 -0.97 -0.14
CA ARG A 50 1.71 -2.27 0.53
C ARG A 50 0.25 -2.60 0.87
N ILE A 51 -0.55 -1.61 1.27
CA ILE A 51 -1.99 -1.80 1.51
C ILE A 51 -2.73 -2.17 0.23
N ASN A 52 -2.41 -1.53 -0.90
CA ASN A 52 -2.99 -1.89 -2.20
C ASN A 52 -2.61 -3.31 -2.63
N VAL A 53 -1.33 -3.68 -2.48
CA VAL A 53 -0.86 -5.05 -2.76
C VAL A 53 -1.57 -6.07 -1.86
N HIS A 54 -1.77 -5.73 -0.58
CA HIS A 54 -2.52 -6.58 0.35
C HIS A 54 -3.99 -6.76 -0.07
N ASN A 55 -4.68 -5.67 -0.42
CA ASN A 55 -6.07 -5.73 -0.87
C ASN A 55 -6.20 -6.57 -2.14
N GLU A 56 -5.26 -6.42 -3.07
CA GLU A 56 -5.25 -7.22 -4.29
C GLU A 56 -4.92 -8.69 -4.02
N ALA A 57 -3.93 -8.98 -3.18
CA ALA A 57 -3.61 -10.34 -2.75
C ALA A 57 -4.81 -11.03 -2.08
N LYS A 58 -5.57 -10.30 -1.26
CA LYS A 58 -6.80 -10.78 -0.65
C LYS A 58 -7.86 -11.17 -1.69
N ARG A 59 -8.01 -10.42 -2.78
CA ARG A 59 -8.91 -10.80 -3.90
C ARG A 59 -8.49 -12.11 -4.58
N LYS A 60 -7.22 -12.53 -4.41
CA LYS A 60 -6.67 -13.80 -4.89
C LYS A 60 -6.58 -14.88 -3.81
N GLY A 61 -7.12 -14.65 -2.61
CA GLY A 61 -7.11 -15.62 -1.50
C GLY A 61 -5.78 -15.71 -0.75
N ILE A 62 -4.86 -14.75 -0.91
CA ILE A 62 -3.54 -14.75 -0.27
C ILE A 62 -3.53 -13.76 0.89
N TYR A 63 -3.22 -14.25 2.09
CA TYR A 63 -3.29 -13.47 3.34
C TYR A 63 -1.95 -13.38 4.09
N SER A 64 -0.89 -14.03 3.61
CA SER A 64 0.40 -14.06 4.29
C SER A 64 1.09 -12.70 4.24
N MET A 65 1.09 -11.98 5.37
CA MET A 65 1.69 -10.64 5.46
C MET A 65 3.20 -10.61 5.20
N ARG A 66 3.92 -11.71 5.46
CA ARG A 66 5.35 -11.83 5.13
C ARG A 66 5.56 -11.83 3.61
N VAL A 67 4.78 -12.65 2.91
CA VAL A 67 4.81 -12.75 1.44
C VAL A 67 4.38 -11.42 0.81
N ILE A 68 3.27 -10.85 1.28
CA ILE A 68 2.72 -9.57 0.80
C ILE A 68 3.73 -8.43 1.00
N SER A 69 4.35 -8.33 2.18
CA SER A 69 5.33 -7.27 2.45
C SER A 69 6.57 -7.39 1.56
N LYS A 70 7.03 -8.63 1.30
CA LYS A 70 8.13 -8.88 0.39
C LYS A 70 7.76 -8.57 -1.06
N ALA A 71 6.57 -8.97 -1.51
CA ALA A 71 6.06 -8.65 -2.85
C ALA A 71 5.93 -7.15 -3.07
N ALA A 72 5.35 -6.42 -2.12
CA ALA A 72 5.26 -4.96 -2.17
C ALA A 72 6.63 -4.30 -2.24
N SER A 73 7.63 -4.82 -1.51
CA SER A 73 9.00 -4.31 -1.57
C SER A 73 9.64 -4.50 -2.95
N ILE A 74 9.46 -5.68 -3.57
CA ILE A 74 9.97 -5.96 -4.92
C ILE A 74 9.31 -5.04 -5.94
N LEU A 75 7.97 -4.96 -5.94
CA LEU A 75 7.19 -4.09 -6.81
C LEU A 75 7.58 -2.62 -6.67
N TRP A 76 7.75 -2.13 -5.44
CA TRP A 76 8.15 -0.76 -5.18
C TRP A 76 9.55 -0.45 -5.68
N LYS A 77 10.50 -1.38 -5.56
CA LYS A 77 11.85 -1.20 -6.10
C LYS A 77 11.84 -1.12 -7.63
N GLN A 78 11.00 -1.93 -8.27
CA GLN A 78 10.85 -1.96 -9.73
C GLN A 78 10.01 -0.82 -10.30
N ALA A 79 9.18 -0.16 -9.47
CA ALA A 79 8.30 0.91 -9.92
C ALA A 79 9.07 2.17 -10.35
N SER A 80 8.56 2.82 -11.39
CA SER A 80 9.11 4.07 -11.92
C SER A 80 8.93 5.24 -10.95
N SER A 81 9.62 6.35 -11.22
CA SER A 81 9.49 7.57 -10.43
C SER A 81 8.08 8.16 -10.53
N GLU A 82 7.45 8.08 -11.70
CA GLU A 82 6.10 8.55 -11.99
C GLU A 82 5.06 7.73 -11.23
N GLU A 83 5.21 6.40 -11.23
CA GLU A 83 4.37 5.48 -10.47
C GLU A 83 4.45 5.75 -8.96
N LYS A 84 5.66 6.01 -8.44
CA LYS A 84 5.88 6.38 -7.04
C LYS A 84 5.31 7.76 -6.72
N ALA A 85 5.34 8.70 -7.67
CA ALA A 85 4.80 10.04 -7.47
C ALA A 85 3.29 10.03 -7.21
N VAL A 86 2.53 9.09 -7.81
CA VAL A 86 1.10 8.91 -7.52
C VAL A 86 0.89 8.56 -6.05
N TYR A 87 1.67 7.62 -5.52
CA TYR A 87 1.62 7.25 -4.10
C TYR A 87 2.11 8.35 -3.16
N LYS A 88 3.07 9.17 -3.60
CA LYS A 88 3.52 10.35 -2.84
C LYS A 88 2.40 11.35 -2.66
N LYS A 89 1.76 11.77 -3.75
CA LYS A 89 0.59 12.68 -3.74
C LYS A 89 -0.54 12.13 -2.88
N LEU A 90 -0.81 10.83 -2.98
CA LEU A 90 -1.81 10.18 -2.14
C LEU A 90 -1.45 10.25 -0.65
N SER A 91 -0.20 9.95 -0.26
CA SER A 91 0.22 10.05 1.15
C SER A 91 0.21 11.47 1.70
N GLU A 92 0.52 12.47 0.87
CA GLU A 92 0.42 13.90 1.25
C GLU A 92 -1.03 14.26 1.54
N ARG A 93 -1.96 13.85 0.66
CA ARG A 93 -3.39 14.10 0.87
C ARG A 93 -3.94 13.41 2.12
N VAL A 94 -3.51 12.17 2.39
CA VAL A 94 -3.86 11.46 3.63
C VAL A 94 -3.33 12.22 4.85
N PHE A 95 -2.11 12.75 4.79
CA PHE A 95 -1.50 13.51 5.88
C PHE A 95 -2.22 14.84 6.14
N GLU A 96 -2.64 15.55 5.09
CA GLU A 96 -3.45 16.77 5.21
C GLU A 96 -4.75 16.50 5.97
N ILE A 97 -5.53 15.49 5.55
CA ILE A 97 -6.79 15.12 6.19
C ILE A 97 -6.57 14.74 7.66
N TYR A 98 -5.51 13.97 7.94
CA TYR A 98 -5.14 13.61 9.32
C TYR A 98 -4.83 14.84 10.18
N SER A 99 -4.09 15.81 9.62
CA SER A 99 -3.68 17.01 10.34
C SER A 99 -4.86 17.94 10.64
N THR A 100 -5.81 18.07 9.71
CA THR A 100 -7.07 18.78 9.94
C THR A 100 -7.87 18.15 11.07
N LYS A 101 -8.13 16.84 11.00
CA LYS A 101 -8.92 16.11 12.02
C LYS A 101 -8.30 16.07 13.41
N LYS A 102 -6.98 16.24 13.53
CA LYS A 102 -6.28 16.30 14.82
C LYS A 102 -6.37 17.68 15.47
N SER A 103 -6.61 18.72 14.67
CA SER A 103 -6.68 20.11 15.12
C SER A 103 -8.10 20.51 15.55
N GLU A 104 -9.09 19.67 15.26
CA GLU A 104 -10.47 19.73 15.76
C GLU A 104 -10.57 19.09 17.15
#